data_AF-A0A8E0IDR1-F1
#
_entry.id   AF-A0A8E0IDR1-F1
#
_cell.length_a   1.000
_cell.length_b   1.000
_cell.length_c   1.000
_cell.angle_alpha   90.00
_cell.angle_beta   90.00
_cell.angle_gamma   90.00
#
_symmetry.space_group_name_H-M   'P 1'
#
loop_
_entity.id
_entity.type
_entity.pdbx_description
1 polymer ?
#
loop_
_entity_poly.entity_id
_entity_poly.type
_entity_poly.pdbx_seq_one_letter_code
_entity_poly.pdbx_strand_id
1 'polypeptide(L)'
;MSKTIKELANELGISKQAVSKKLTANFRANHVTTVTTNGRQQLVIDDDGVFALKAQYIANRNQHPTANQSTTNVVDNNVNLIDELKNRILAQENELSQKNKQILAKDTQLENMQKLLDQSQQLQLMAENKLKKLEAPHN
;
A
#
# COMPACT_ATOMS: atom_id res chain seq x y z
N MET A 1 5.32 -15.10 -9.70
CA MET A 1 6.76 -14.80 -9.63
C MET A 1 7.45 -15.69 -8.60
N SER A 2 8.12 -16.75 -9.06
CA SER A 2 8.95 -17.61 -8.22
C SER A 2 10.08 -16.83 -7.54
N LYS A 3 10.43 -17.18 -6.29
CA LYS A 3 11.38 -16.41 -5.44
C LYS A 3 12.47 -17.30 -4.86
N THR A 4 13.65 -16.73 -4.69
CA THR A 4 14.74 -17.41 -3.98
C THR A 4 14.52 -17.39 -2.46
N ILE A 5 15.16 -18.34 -1.76
CA ILE A 5 15.19 -18.36 -0.28
C ILE A 5 15.69 -17.03 0.30
N LYS A 6 16.64 -16.36 -0.39
CA LYS A 6 17.19 -15.06 0.04
C LYS A 6 16.15 -13.94 -0.04
N GLU A 7 15.41 -13.86 -1.14
CA GLU A 7 14.38 -12.84 -1.32
C GLU A 7 13.22 -13.07 -0.35
N LEU A 8 12.80 -14.32 -0.17
CA LEU A 8 11.75 -14.67 0.78
C LEU A 8 12.15 -14.36 2.23
N ALA A 9 13.41 -14.62 2.59
CA ALA A 9 13.96 -14.27 3.90
C ALA A 9 13.95 -12.76 4.16
N ASN A 10 14.39 -11.98 3.17
CA ASN A 10 14.38 -10.51 3.26
C ASN A 10 12.96 -9.95 3.35
N GLU A 11 12.01 -10.50 2.59
CA GLU A 11 10.62 -10.06 2.57
C GLU A 11 9.89 -10.37 3.89
N LEU A 12 10.18 -11.53 4.48
CA LEU A 12 9.61 -11.95 5.76
C LEU A 12 10.37 -11.42 6.99
N GLY A 13 11.52 -10.77 6.79
CA GLY A 13 12.39 -10.30 7.88
C GLY A 13 12.95 -11.43 8.75
N ILE A 14 13.13 -12.63 8.19
CA ILE A 14 13.64 -13.81 8.90
C ILE A 14 14.98 -14.29 8.32
N SER A 15 15.71 -15.10 9.07
CA SER A 15 16.98 -15.64 8.58
C SER A 15 16.77 -16.66 7.45
N LYS A 16 17.72 -16.75 6.52
CA LYS A 16 17.73 -17.77 5.45
C LYS A 16 17.61 -19.19 6.00
N GLN A 17 18.21 -19.43 7.17
CA GLN A 17 18.15 -20.72 7.86
C GLN A 17 16.74 -21.01 8.39
N ALA A 18 16.01 -19.99 8.88
CA ALA A 18 14.62 -20.15 9.31
C ALA A 18 13.70 -20.52 8.14
N VAL A 19 13.89 -19.89 6.98
CA VAL A 19 13.19 -20.28 5.73
C VAL A 19 13.54 -21.73 5.39
N SER A 20 14.84 -22.08 5.32
CA SER A 20 15.29 -23.43 4.97
C SER A 20 14.78 -24.52 5.92
N LYS A 21 14.59 -24.20 7.22
CA LYS A 21 14.03 -25.13 8.21
C LYS A 21 12.55 -25.43 7.95
N LYS A 22 11.82 -24.53 7.30
CA LYS A 22 10.41 -24.70 6.92
C LYS A 22 10.23 -25.44 5.60
N LEU A 23 11.30 -25.57 4.80
CA LEU A 23 11.32 -26.41 3.60
C LEU A 23 11.50 -27.89 3.98
N THR A 24 10.41 -28.55 4.41
CA THR A 24 10.38 -30.00 4.63
C THR A 24 10.55 -30.80 3.35
N ALA A 25 10.93 -32.07 3.43
CA ALA A 25 11.17 -32.94 2.26
C ALA A 25 9.97 -32.97 1.28
N ASN A 26 8.75 -33.06 1.81
CA ASN A 26 7.52 -33.03 1.01
C ASN A 26 7.29 -31.67 0.32
N PHE A 27 7.62 -30.58 1.01
CA PHE A 27 7.50 -29.23 0.45
C PHE A 27 8.53 -28.99 -0.65
N ARG A 28 9.74 -29.54 -0.50
CA ARG A 28 10.80 -29.46 -1.51
C ARG A 28 10.45 -30.24 -2.78
N ALA A 29 9.81 -31.40 -2.63
CA ALA A 29 9.39 -32.20 -3.79
C ALA A 29 8.31 -31.52 -4.64
N ASN A 30 7.47 -30.68 -4.03
CA ASN A 30 6.29 -30.11 -4.71
C ASN A 30 6.46 -28.65 -5.14
N HIS A 31 7.32 -27.87 -4.47
CA HIS A 31 7.35 -26.41 -4.64
C HIS A 31 8.76 -25.80 -4.70
N VAL A 32 9.81 -26.62 -4.74
CA VAL A 32 11.20 -26.14 -4.78
C VAL A 32 11.91 -26.71 -5.99
N THR A 33 12.29 -25.83 -6.90
CA THR A 33 13.04 -26.17 -8.09
C THR A 33 14.45 -25.61 -7.99
N THR A 34 15.44 -26.37 -8.48
CA THR A 34 16.81 -25.87 -8.58
C THR A 34 17.00 -25.21 -9.93
N VAL A 35 17.29 -23.92 -9.94
CA VAL A 35 17.55 -23.14 -11.15
C VAL A 35 19.02 -22.73 -11.16
N THR A 36 19.69 -22.88 -12.31
CA THR A 36 21.07 -22.42 -12.46
C THR A 36 21.05 -20.97 -12.91
N THR A 37 21.46 -20.07 -12.02
CA THR A 37 21.56 -18.63 -12.30
C THR A 37 23.01 -18.20 -12.15
N ASN A 38 23.59 -17.61 -13.20
CA ASN A 38 24.99 -17.14 -13.21
C ASN A 38 26.01 -18.23 -12.82
N GLY A 39 25.85 -19.45 -13.35
CA GLY A 39 26.76 -20.57 -13.10
C GLY A 39 26.69 -21.17 -11.68
N ARG A 40 25.75 -20.73 -10.83
CA ARG A 40 25.50 -21.28 -9.50
C ARG A 40 24.08 -21.82 -9.40
N GLN A 41 23.95 -23.01 -8.82
CA GLN A 41 22.64 -23.60 -8.53
C GLN A 41 21.98 -22.84 -7.38
N GLN A 42 20.77 -22.33 -7.62
CA GLN A 42 19.96 -21.63 -6.64
C GLN A 42 18.62 -22.34 -6.47
N LEU A 43 18.20 -22.49 -5.22
CA LEU A 43 16.87 -23.02 -4.89
C LEU A 43 15.85 -21.89 -5.03
N VAL A 44 14.89 -22.11 -5.92
CA VAL A 44 13.78 -21.22 -6.20
C VAL A 44 12.49 -21.90 -5.75
N ILE A 45 11.63 -21.14 -5.10
CA ILE A 45 10.33 -21.58 -4.60
C ILE A 45 9.25 -21.02 -5.52
N ASP A 46 8.33 -21.88 -5.94
CA ASP A 46 7.20 -21.48 -6.78
C ASP A 46 6.21 -20.59 -6.01
N ASP A 47 5.34 -19.90 -6.73
CA ASP A 47 4.38 -18.94 -6.16
C ASP A 47 3.50 -19.55 -5.06
N ASP A 48 2.99 -20.75 -5.30
CA ASP A 48 2.14 -21.48 -4.34
C ASP A 48 2.93 -21.82 -3.07
N GLY A 49 4.21 -22.18 -3.22
CA GLY A 49 5.10 -22.43 -2.10
C GLY A 49 5.39 -21.17 -1.30
N VAL A 50 5.63 -20.05 -1.99
CA VAL A 50 5.82 -18.74 -1.34
C VAL A 50 4.59 -18.36 -0.54
N PHE A 51 3.40 -18.53 -1.11
CA PHE A 51 2.14 -18.24 -0.42
C PHE A 51 1.93 -19.13 0.79
N ALA A 52 2.15 -20.44 0.66
CA ALA A 52 2.04 -21.39 1.76
C ALA A 52 3.01 -21.07 2.92
N LEU A 53 4.26 -20.71 2.62
CA LEU A 53 5.24 -20.32 3.63
C LEU A 53 4.86 -19.02 4.34
N LYS A 54 4.36 -18.02 3.61
CA LYS A 54 3.86 -16.77 4.20
C LYS A 54 2.66 -17.02 5.09
N ALA A 55 1.69 -17.80 4.63
CA ALA A 55 0.49 -18.15 5.40
C ALA A 55 0.86 -18.90 6.69
N GLN A 56 1.75 -19.89 6.61
CA GLN A 56 2.25 -20.59 7.80
C GLN A 56 3.02 -19.68 8.74
N TYR A 57 3.85 -18.76 8.23
CA TYR A 57 4.59 -17.82 9.06
C TYR A 57 3.65 -16.90 9.85
N ILE A 58 2.61 -16.36 9.19
CA ILE A 58 1.58 -15.54 9.83
C ILE A 58 0.80 -16.35 10.87
N ALA A 59 0.38 -17.58 10.52
CA ALA A 59 -0.33 -18.47 11.44
C ALA A 59 0.51 -18.81 12.68
N ASN A 60 1.80 -19.13 12.51
CA ASN A 60 2.71 -19.44 13.63
C ASN A 60 3.00 -18.21 14.50
N ARG A 61 2.98 -16.99 13.95
CA ARG A 61 3.16 -15.75 14.74
C ARG A 61 1.95 -15.48 15.64
N ASN A 62 0.77 -15.93 15.24
CA ASN A 62 -0.46 -15.83 16.02
C ASN A 62 -0.67 -17.00 16.99
N GLN A 63 0.13 -18.06 16.89
CA GLN A 63 0.13 -19.18 17.82
C GLN A 63 1.18 -18.93 18.92
N HIS A 64 0.75 -18.29 20.01
CA HIS A 64 1.51 -18.31 21.25
C HIS A 64 1.75 -19.77 21.68
N PRO A 65 2.93 -20.13 22.22
CA PRO A 65 3.15 -21.46 22.78
C PRO A 65 2.17 -21.65 23.94
N THR A 66 1.22 -22.57 23.79
CA THR A 66 0.25 -22.92 24.83
C THR A 66 0.96 -23.62 25.97
N ALA A 67 1.38 -22.85 26.97
CA ALA A 67 1.65 -23.32 28.31
C ALA A 67 0.58 -22.71 29.24
N ASN A 68 -0.47 -23.50 29.50
CA ASN A 68 -1.44 -23.39 30.59
C ASN A 68 -1.40 -22.09 31.42
N GLN A 69 -2.17 -21.06 31.05
CA GLN A 69 -2.64 -20.05 32.01
C GLN A 69 -3.87 -19.28 31.47
N SER A 70 -4.97 -19.45 32.19
CA SER A 70 -6.10 -18.51 32.35
C SER A 70 -6.89 -18.07 31.10
N THR A 71 -7.94 -18.82 30.79
CA THR A 71 -8.97 -18.51 29.78
C THR A 71 -9.75 -17.21 30.05
N THR A 72 -9.76 -16.69 31.27
CA THR A 72 -10.48 -15.45 31.63
C THR A 72 -9.76 -14.19 31.15
N ASN A 73 -8.43 -14.13 31.26
CA ASN A 73 -7.66 -12.95 30.86
C ASN A 73 -7.57 -12.79 29.34
N VAL A 74 -7.68 -13.87 28.57
CA VAL A 74 -7.57 -13.82 27.10
C VAL A 74 -8.81 -13.17 26.48
N VAL A 75 -10.00 -13.39 27.04
CA VAL A 75 -11.25 -12.79 26.55
C VAL A 75 -11.25 -11.27 26.77
N ASP A 76 -10.88 -10.81 27.96
CA ASP A 76 -10.84 -9.37 28.28
C ASP A 76 -9.79 -8.61 27.45
N ASN A 77 -8.62 -9.20 27.23
CA ASN A 77 -7.59 -8.61 26.36
C ASN A 77 -8.04 -8.55 24.89
N ASN A 78 -8.77 -9.56 24.42
CA ASN A 78 -9.31 -9.56 23.05
C ASN A 78 -10.43 -8.55 22.86
N VAL A 79 -11.31 -8.36 23.86
CA VAL A 79 -12.37 -7.34 23.82
C VAL A 79 -11.76 -5.94 23.80
N ASN A 80 -10.78 -5.67 24.66
CA ASN A 80 -10.06 -4.40 24.68
C ASN A 80 -9.35 -4.11 23.35
N LEU A 81 -8.72 -5.12 22.73
CA LEU A 81 -8.08 -4.97 21.42
C LEU A 81 -9.10 -4.69 20.30
N ILE A 82 -10.25 -5.35 20.31
CA ILE A 82 -11.32 -5.12 19.34
C ILE A 82 -11.86 -3.69 19.46
N ASP A 83 -12.05 -3.19 20.67
CA ASP A 83 -12.55 -1.83 20.89
C ASP A 83 -11.50 -0.77 20.52
N GLU A 84 -10.22 -1.02 20.78
CA GLU A 84 -9.14 -0.15 20.30
C GLU A 84 -9.08 -0.12 18.76
N LEU A 85 -9.22 -1.28 18.11
CA LEU A 85 -9.26 -1.37 16.65
C LEU A 85 -10.46 -0.65 16.06
N LYS A 86 -11.66 -0.80 16.63
CA LYS A 86 -12.85 -0.06 16.22
C LYS A 86 -12.65 1.45 16.36
N ASN A 87 -12.09 1.91 17.47
CA ASN A 87 -11.81 3.33 17.69
C ASN A 87 -10.79 3.87 16.67
N ARG A 88 -9.76 3.09 16.33
CA ARG A 88 -8.80 3.46 15.28
C ARG A 88 -9.47 3.54 13.91
N ILE A 89 -10.33 2.58 13.57
CA ILE A 89 -11.10 2.58 12.31
C ILE A 89 -11.99 3.84 12.24
N LEU A 90 -12.75 4.13 13.29
CA LEU A 90 -13.60 5.32 13.35
C LEU A 90 -12.80 6.62 13.23
N ALA A 91 -11.64 6.71 13.88
CA ALA A 91 -10.76 7.86 13.76
C ALA A 91 -10.22 8.02 12.31
N GLN A 92 -9.81 6.92 11.68
CA GLN A 92 -9.36 6.90 10.29
C GLN A 92 -10.48 7.30 9.32
N GLU A 93 -11.70 6.79 9.50
CA GLU A 93 -12.86 7.15 8.69
C GLU A 93 -13.20 8.65 8.83
N ASN A 94 -13.12 9.18 10.05
CA ASN A 94 -13.32 10.61 10.29
C ASN A 94 -12.24 11.44 9.56
N GLU A 95 -10.97 11.07 9.71
CA GLU A 95 -9.85 11.75 9.06
C GLU A 95 -10.01 11.72 7.52
N LEU A 96 -10.38 10.57 6.94
CA LEU A 96 -10.64 10.44 5.51
C LEU A 96 -11.81 11.32 5.07
N SER A 97 -12.90 11.37 5.84
CA SER A 97 -14.06 12.22 5.55
C SER A 97 -13.68 13.70 5.54
N GLN A 98 -12.87 14.15 6.52
CA GLN A 98 -12.39 15.53 6.58
C GLN A 98 -11.45 15.87 5.42
N LYS A 99 -10.51 14.98 5.08
CA LYS A 99 -9.63 15.17 3.92
C LYS A 99 -10.40 15.26 2.62
N ASN A 100 -11.40 14.40 2.42
CA ASN A 100 -12.24 14.44 1.23
C ASN A 100 -13.02 15.75 1.12
N LYS A 101 -13.59 16.26 2.22
CA LYS A 101 -14.23 17.59 2.22
C LYS A 101 -13.25 18.70 1.85
N GLN A 102 -12.02 18.63 2.37
CA GLN A 102 -10.99 19.62 2.06
C GLN A 102 -10.57 19.56 0.58
N ILE A 103 -10.46 18.36 0.00
CA ILE A 103 -10.15 18.16 -1.42
C ILE A 103 -11.26 18.78 -2.27
N LEU A 104 -12.53 18.48 -2.00
CA LEU A 104 -13.66 19.05 -2.73
C LEU A 104 -13.69 20.59 -2.68
N ALA A 105 -13.39 21.17 -1.52
CA ALA A 105 -13.30 22.62 -1.37
C ALA A 105 -12.16 23.22 -2.20
N LYS A 106 -10.99 22.57 -2.22
CA LYS A 106 -9.84 22.99 -3.03
C LYS A 106 -10.11 22.86 -4.53
N ASP A 107 -10.77 21.79 -4.96
CA ASP A 107 -11.15 21.60 -6.36
C ASP A 107 -12.14 22.68 -6.82
N THR A 108 -13.12 23.02 -5.97
CA THR A 108 -14.06 24.12 -6.24
C THR A 108 -13.33 25.47 -6.35
N GLN A 109 -12.35 25.71 -5.47
CA GLN A 109 -11.54 26.93 -5.52
C GLN A 109 -10.71 26.99 -6.81
N LEU A 110 -10.11 25.87 -7.24
CA LEU A 110 -9.35 25.79 -8.49
C LEU A 110 -10.24 26.05 -9.71
N GLU A 111 -11.45 25.48 -9.73
CA GLU A 111 -12.42 25.74 -10.80
C GLU A 111 -12.77 27.23 -10.90
N ASN A 112 -13.01 27.88 -9.76
CA ASN A 112 -13.30 29.32 -9.71
C ASN A 112 -12.10 30.17 -10.16
N MET A 113 -10.88 29.80 -9.74
CA MET A 113 -9.67 30.49 -10.19
C MET A 113 -9.44 30.35 -11.69
N GLN A 114 -9.69 29.16 -12.26
CA GLN A 114 -9.59 28.95 -13.70
C GLN A 114 -10.59 29.83 -14.46
N LYS A 115 -11.86 29.86 -14.02
CA LYS A 115 -12.87 30.74 -14.62
C LYS A 115 -12.47 32.20 -14.57
N LEU A 116 -11.92 32.67 -13.45
CA LEU A 116 -11.47 34.05 -13.30
C LEU A 116 -10.28 34.35 -14.23
N LEU A 117 -9.34 33.42 -14.35
CA LEU A 117 -8.20 33.55 -15.26
C LEU A 117 -8.64 33.61 -16.71
N ASP A 118 -9.59 32.75 -17.12
CA ASP A 118 -10.13 32.75 -18.48
C ASP A 118 -10.82 34.08 -18.78
N GLN A 119 -11.60 34.62 -17.83
CA GLN A 119 -12.22 35.93 -17.95
C GLN A 119 -11.19 37.06 -18.07
N SER A 120 -10.12 37.04 -17.26
CA SER A 120 -9.09 38.08 -17.33
C SER A 120 -8.35 38.03 -18.66
N GLN A 121 -8.05 36.84 -19.19
CA GLN A 121 -7.44 36.67 -20.51
C GLN A 121 -8.34 37.20 -21.63
N GLN A 122 -9.64 36.88 -21.60
CA GLN A 122 -10.59 37.41 -22.58
C GLN A 122 -10.68 38.94 -22.53
N LEU A 123 -10.76 39.53 -21.35
CA LEU A 123 -10.79 40.98 -21.18
C LEU A 123 -9.52 41.64 -21.70
N GLN A 124 -8.35 41.04 -21.44
CA GLN A 124 -7.08 41.53 -21.95
C GLN A 124 -7.03 41.48 -23.48
N LEU A 125 -7.46 40.38 -24.11
CA LEU A 125 -7.56 40.28 -25.57
C LEU A 125 -8.52 41.33 -26.15
N MET A 126 -9.64 41.59 -25.49
CA MET A 126 -10.57 42.64 -25.92
C MET A 126 -9.95 44.04 -25.83
N ALA A 127 -9.21 44.32 -24.75
CA ALA A 127 -8.52 45.59 -24.57
C ALA A 127 -7.43 45.80 -25.64
N GLU A 128 -6.58 44.79 -25.87
CA GLU A 128 -5.54 44.83 -26.90
C GLU A 128 -6.13 45.03 -28.31
N ASN A 129 -7.23 44.36 -28.62
CA ASN A 129 -7.91 44.52 -29.91
C ASN A 129 -8.53 45.92 -30.08
N LYS A 130 -9.05 46.53 -29.01
CA LYS A 130 -9.55 47.92 -29.06
C LYS A 130 -8.42 48.91 -29.27
N LEU A 131 -7.28 48.73 -28.61
CA LEU A 131 -6.09 49.56 -28.80
C LEU A 131 -5.60 49.51 -30.24
N LYS A 132 -5.46 48.32 -30.83
CA LYS A 132 -5.06 48.16 -32.24
C LYS A 132 -6.00 48.88 -33.22
N LYS A 133 -7.30 48.90 -32.95
CA LYS A 133 -8.29 49.61 -33.79
C LYS A 133 -8.16 51.13 -33.68
N LEU A 134 -7.76 51.65 -32.52
CA LEU A 134 -7.53 53.08 -32.28
C LEU A 134 -6.18 53.54 -32.85
N GLU A 135 -5.18 52.66 -32.87
CA GLU A 135 -3.87 52.92 -33.48
C GLU A 135 -3.87 52.78 -35.01
N ALA A 136 -4.92 52.20 -35.61
CA ALA A 136 -5.05 52.14 -37.06
C ALA A 136 -5.27 53.56 -37.62
N PRO A 137 -4.40 54.05 -38.52
CA PRO A 137 -4.47 55.42 -39.02
C PRO A 137 -5.80 55.64 -39.76
N HIS A 138 -6.51 56.72 -39.41
CA HIS A 138 -7.60 57.26 -40.21
C HIS A 138 -7.00 57.80 -41.51
N ASN A 139 -7.19 57.08 -42.61
CA ASN A 139 -7.04 57.59 -43.98
C ASN A 139 -8.33 58.28 -44.42
#